data_AF-A0A935HMB5-F1
#
_entry.id   AF-A0A935HMB5-F1
#
_cell.length_a   1.000
_cell.length_b   1.000
_cell.length_c   1.000
_cell.angle_alpha   90.00
_cell.angle_beta   90.00
_cell.angle_gamma   90.00
#
_symmetry.space_group_name_H-M   'P 1'
#
loop_
_entity.id
_entity.type
_entity.pdbx_description
1 polymer ?
#
loop_
_entity_poly.entity_id
_entity_poly.type
_entity_poly.pdbx_seq_one_letter_code
_entity_poly.pdbx_strand_id
1 'polypeptide(L)'
;MEEDYLVAALEYADSVGANAANISLGYIGFDKSFPAYKFEDMNGNTAFASRGANMAAAKGLLVVVAAGNDRSWVGTPADAPGVLTVGGIDKNGNISSFSSYGITIDQRVKPDVLALATGDALVSLNGAFGSGNGTSFASPVLCGLATCLAGLPQTE
;
A
#
# COMPACT_ATOMS: atom_id res chain seq x y z
N MET A 1 8.74 -5.99 -15.63
CA MET A 1 9.97 -5.32 -15.18
C MET A 1 9.74 -4.53 -13.90
N GLU A 2 8.81 -3.58 -13.83
CA GLU A 2 8.61 -2.81 -12.58
C GLU A 2 8.12 -3.67 -11.40
N GLU A 3 7.15 -4.57 -11.61
CA GLU A 3 6.72 -5.49 -10.56
C GLU A 3 7.87 -6.39 -10.07
N ASP A 4 8.76 -6.79 -10.98
CA ASP A 4 9.94 -7.61 -10.65
C ASP A 4 10.90 -6.88 -9.70
N TYR A 5 11.10 -5.57 -9.91
CA TYR A 5 11.90 -4.75 -9.00
C TYR A 5 11.23 -4.57 -7.63
N LEU A 6 9.90 -4.47 -7.57
CA LEU A 6 9.21 -4.44 -6.29
C LEU A 6 9.45 -5.74 -5.51
N VAL A 7 9.29 -6.89 -6.17
CA VAL A 7 9.51 -8.19 -5.51
C VAL A 7 10.96 -8.34 -5.07
N ALA A 8 11.93 -7.98 -5.92
CA ALA A 8 13.35 -7.99 -5.55
C ALA A 8 13.67 -7.05 -4.37
N ALA A 9 13.02 -5.89 -4.29
CA ALA A 9 13.17 -4.97 -3.16
C ALA A 9 12.60 -5.55 -1.86
N LEU A 10 11.46 -6.25 -1.93
CA LEU A 10 10.88 -6.95 -0.78
C LEU A 10 11.76 -8.13 -0.32
N GLU A 11 12.32 -8.89 -1.24
CA GLU A 11 13.30 -9.94 -0.93
C GLU A 11 14.55 -9.37 -0.27
N TYR A 12 15.04 -8.23 -0.78
CA TYR A 12 16.17 -7.55 -0.18
C TYR A 12 15.85 -7.04 1.23
N ALA A 13 14.67 -6.43 1.44
CA ALA A 13 14.22 -5.96 2.74
C ALA A 13 14.17 -7.10 3.78
N ASP A 14 13.62 -8.26 3.39
CA ASP A 14 13.63 -9.49 4.20
C ASP A 14 15.08 -9.92 4.51
N SER A 15 15.97 -9.95 3.50
CA SER A 15 17.36 -10.39 3.65
C SER A 15 18.21 -9.53 4.61
N VAL A 16 17.90 -8.23 4.72
CA VAL A 16 18.59 -7.31 5.63
C VAL A 16 17.92 -7.23 7.00
N GLY A 17 16.87 -8.02 7.25
CA GLY A 17 16.18 -8.09 8.54
C GLY A 17 15.23 -6.92 8.81
N ALA A 18 14.68 -6.28 7.77
CA ALA A 18 13.65 -5.27 7.96
C ALA A 18 12.39 -5.88 8.60
N ASN A 19 11.75 -5.13 9.51
CA ASN A 19 10.50 -5.56 10.15
C ASN A 19 9.25 -5.05 9.44
N ALA A 20 9.37 -3.98 8.65
CA ALA A 20 8.27 -3.39 7.90
C ALA A 20 8.74 -2.81 6.57
N ALA A 21 7.84 -2.76 5.59
CA ALA A 21 8.03 -2.13 4.30
C ALA A 21 6.77 -1.34 3.90
N ASN A 22 6.95 -0.07 3.53
CA ASN A 22 5.90 0.77 2.96
C ASN A 22 5.99 0.81 1.43
N ILE A 23 4.88 0.52 0.76
CA ILE A 23 4.75 0.56 -0.70
C ILE A 23 3.74 1.65 -1.07
N SER A 24 4.25 2.80 -1.48
CA SER A 24 3.44 3.89 -2.05
C SER A 24 3.41 3.83 -3.58
N LEU A 25 3.20 2.62 -4.12
CA LEU A 25 3.16 2.28 -5.55
C LEU A 25 1.96 1.37 -5.83
N GLY A 26 1.46 1.41 -7.06
CA GLY A 26 0.45 0.47 -7.54
C GLY A 26 0.56 0.25 -9.05
N TYR A 27 0.27 -0.97 -9.50
CA TYR A 27 0.37 -1.36 -10.89
C TYR A 27 -1.01 -1.74 -11.42
N ILE A 28 -1.47 -1.05 -12.46
CA ILE A 28 -2.71 -1.35 -13.16
C ILE A 28 -2.46 -1.26 -14.65
N GLY A 29 -2.00 -0.08 -15.10
CA GLY A 29 -1.57 0.14 -16.47
C GLY A 29 -0.09 -0.15 -16.65
N PHE A 30 0.27 -0.67 -17.82
CA PHE A 30 1.64 -0.85 -18.26
C PHE A 30 1.85 -0.14 -19.61
N ASP A 31 3.11 0.06 -19.97
CA ASP A 31 3.45 0.51 -21.33
C ASP A 31 2.86 -0.43 -22.38
N LYS A 32 2.54 0.13 -23.56
CA LYS A 32 1.73 -0.46 -24.65
C LYS A 32 2.06 -1.91 -25.07
N SER A 33 3.19 -2.46 -24.65
CA SER A 33 3.61 -3.83 -24.94
C SER A 33 3.05 -4.86 -23.95
N PHE A 34 2.44 -4.44 -22.84
CA PHE A 34 1.85 -5.33 -21.83
C PHE A 34 0.38 -5.00 -21.58
N PRO A 35 -0.51 -6.00 -21.46
CA PRO A 35 -1.90 -5.76 -21.12
C PRO A 35 -1.99 -5.20 -19.69
N ALA A 36 -2.82 -4.17 -19.51
CA ALA A 36 -3.18 -3.67 -18.19
C ALA A 36 -3.94 -4.74 -17.39
N TYR A 37 -3.75 -4.76 -16.08
CA TYR A 37 -4.61 -5.53 -15.19
C TYR A 37 -6.03 -4.99 -15.23
N LYS A 38 -6.98 -5.91 -15.08
CA LYS A 38 -8.39 -5.58 -14.95
C LYS A 38 -8.84 -5.81 -13.51
N PHE A 39 -10.05 -5.37 -13.22
CA PHE A 39 -10.66 -5.63 -11.91
C PHE A 39 -10.72 -7.13 -11.59
N GLU A 40 -10.91 -7.99 -12.60
CA GLU A 40 -10.93 -9.45 -12.44
C GLU A 40 -9.60 -10.04 -11.98
N ASP A 41 -8.50 -9.31 -12.16
CA ASP A 41 -7.17 -9.72 -11.72
C ASP A 41 -6.88 -9.31 -10.27
N MET A 42 -7.73 -8.45 -9.66
CA MET A 42 -7.55 -7.92 -8.30
C MET A 42 -8.03 -8.90 -7.21
N ASN A 43 -7.50 -10.12 -7.27
CA ASN A 43 -7.82 -11.23 -6.36
C ASN A 43 -6.66 -11.57 -5.40
N GLY A 44 -5.63 -10.73 -5.37
CA GLY A 44 -4.43 -10.89 -4.54
C GLY A 44 -3.47 -11.99 -5.00
N ASN A 45 -3.80 -12.73 -6.05
CA ASN A 45 -3.08 -13.93 -6.49
C ASN A 45 -2.68 -13.91 -7.98
N THR A 46 -3.38 -13.15 -8.84
CA THR A 46 -3.04 -13.06 -10.26
C THR A 46 -1.79 -12.22 -10.47
N ALA A 47 -1.79 -10.99 -9.94
CA ALA A 47 -0.72 -10.04 -10.20
C ALA A 47 0.60 -10.43 -9.51
N PHE A 48 1.72 -10.19 -10.20
CA PHE A 48 3.04 -10.58 -9.72
C PHE A 48 3.42 -9.85 -8.43
N ALA A 49 3.15 -8.54 -8.36
CA ALA A 49 3.38 -7.73 -7.18
C ALA A 49 2.55 -8.20 -5.97
N SER A 50 1.26 -8.56 -6.12
CA SER A 50 0.43 -9.09 -5.02
C SER A 50 0.99 -10.39 -4.46
N ARG A 51 1.44 -11.29 -5.35
CA ARG A 51 2.06 -12.56 -4.96
C ARG A 51 3.35 -12.32 -4.17
N GLY A 52 4.22 -11.43 -4.64
CA GLY A 52 5.45 -11.08 -3.94
C GLY A 52 5.20 -10.42 -2.58
N ALA A 53 4.23 -9.50 -2.52
CA ALA A 53 3.84 -8.84 -1.28
C ALA A 53 3.24 -9.81 -0.25
N ASN A 54 2.40 -10.76 -0.68
CA ASN A 54 1.90 -11.84 0.18
C ASN A 54 3.03 -12.73 0.70
N MET A 55 4.03 -13.05 -0.14
CA MET A 55 5.16 -13.87 0.27
C MET A 55 6.03 -13.15 1.31
N ALA A 56 6.28 -11.87 1.14
CA ALA A 56 6.99 -11.06 2.12
C ALA A 56 6.21 -10.99 3.45
N ALA A 57 4.90 -10.76 3.40
CA ALA A 57 4.03 -10.77 4.57
C ALA A 57 4.04 -12.13 5.29
N ALA A 58 3.95 -13.24 4.55
CA ALA A 58 3.97 -14.59 5.10
C ALA A 58 5.29 -14.93 5.82
N LYS A 59 6.40 -14.26 5.46
CA LYS A 59 7.69 -14.39 6.14
C LYS A 59 7.83 -13.52 7.39
N GLY A 60 6.83 -12.70 7.70
CA GLY A 60 6.80 -11.84 8.90
C GLY A 60 7.17 -10.39 8.65
N LEU A 61 7.35 -9.95 7.39
CA LEU A 61 7.52 -8.54 7.07
C LEU A 61 6.16 -7.84 7.14
N LEU A 62 6.02 -6.78 7.94
CA LEU A 62 4.83 -5.94 7.90
C LEU A 62 4.82 -5.14 6.58
N VAL A 63 3.99 -5.54 5.62
CA VAL A 63 3.86 -4.84 4.33
C VAL A 63 2.65 -3.92 4.35
N VAL A 64 2.88 -2.61 4.20
CA VAL A 64 1.84 -1.58 4.19
C VAL A 64 1.78 -0.94 2.80
N VAL A 65 0.59 -0.83 2.21
CA VAL A 65 0.41 -0.42 0.82
C VAL A 65 -0.62 0.69 0.70
N ALA A 66 -0.33 1.73 -0.08
CA ALA A 66 -1.30 2.77 -0.42
C ALA A 66 -2.43 2.22 -1.30
N ALA A 67 -3.69 2.56 -1.01
CA ALA A 67 -4.85 2.03 -1.74
C ALA A 67 -4.92 2.50 -3.21
N GLY A 68 -4.38 3.67 -3.53
CA GLY A 68 -4.49 4.31 -4.84
C GLY A 68 -5.26 5.63 -4.80
N ASN A 69 -5.07 6.45 -5.84
CA ASN A 69 -5.59 7.83 -5.92
C ASN A 69 -6.52 8.05 -7.12
N ASP A 70 -7.09 6.98 -7.67
CA ASP A 70 -7.87 7.02 -8.91
C ASP A 70 -9.39 7.04 -8.67
N ARG A 71 -9.83 7.08 -7.40
CA ARG A 71 -11.23 6.95 -7.01
C ARG A 71 -11.90 5.72 -7.66
N SER A 72 -11.14 4.63 -7.71
CA SER A 72 -11.49 3.38 -8.39
C SER A 72 -11.28 2.19 -7.46
N TRP A 73 -11.37 0.98 -7.99
CA TRP A 73 -10.98 -0.24 -7.29
C TRP A 73 -9.49 -0.21 -6.89
N VAL A 74 -9.14 -0.87 -5.79
CA VAL A 74 -7.73 -1.03 -5.36
C VAL A 74 -6.93 -1.85 -6.38
N GLY A 75 -5.72 -1.39 -6.71
CA GLY A 75 -4.80 -2.06 -7.63
C GLY A 75 -3.88 -3.08 -6.93
N THR A 76 -2.99 -3.72 -7.68
CA THR A 76 -1.89 -4.52 -7.10
C THR A 76 -0.73 -3.62 -6.65
N PRO A 77 -0.06 -3.88 -5.50
CA PRO A 77 -0.28 -5.01 -4.58
C PRO A 77 -1.30 -4.71 -3.46
N ALA A 78 -2.01 -3.58 -3.51
CA ALA A 78 -2.99 -3.18 -2.48
C ALA A 78 -4.20 -4.14 -2.38
N ASP A 79 -4.45 -4.93 -3.42
CA ASP A 79 -5.44 -6.00 -3.45
C ASP A 79 -4.98 -7.27 -2.71
N ALA A 80 -3.72 -7.38 -2.28
CA ALA A 80 -3.19 -8.59 -1.66
C ALA A 80 -3.78 -8.82 -0.23
N PRO A 81 -4.14 -10.06 0.15
CA PRO A 81 -4.72 -10.34 1.46
C PRO A 81 -3.72 -10.19 2.61
N GLY A 82 -2.43 -10.46 2.37
CA GLY A 82 -1.39 -10.42 3.39
C GLY A 82 -0.88 -9.02 3.73
N VAL A 83 -1.26 -7.98 2.98
CA VAL A 83 -0.77 -6.61 3.19
C VAL A 83 -1.78 -5.76 3.92
N LEU A 84 -1.31 -4.73 4.63
CA LEU A 84 -2.13 -3.68 5.22
C LEU A 84 -2.33 -2.55 4.21
N THR A 85 -3.51 -2.48 3.61
CA THR A 85 -3.88 -1.49 2.60
C THR A 85 -4.49 -0.26 3.25
N VAL A 86 -3.94 0.91 2.93
CA VAL A 86 -4.29 2.19 3.58
C VAL A 86 -5.00 3.12 2.59
N GLY A 87 -6.26 3.42 2.86
CA GLY A 87 -7.03 4.44 2.14
C GLY A 87 -6.91 5.83 2.77
N GLY A 88 -7.58 6.80 2.16
CA GLY A 88 -7.43 8.22 2.48
C GLY A 88 -8.69 8.89 3.03
N ILE A 89 -8.51 9.70 4.06
CA ILE A 89 -9.49 10.64 4.60
C ILE A 89 -8.96 12.08 4.66
N ASP A 90 -9.87 13.04 4.74
CA ASP A 90 -9.56 14.43 5.09
C ASP A 90 -9.52 14.64 6.62
N LYS A 91 -9.10 15.84 7.04
CA LYS A 91 -9.02 16.23 8.46
C LYS A 91 -10.36 16.21 9.21
N ASN A 92 -11.48 16.16 8.49
CA ASN A 92 -12.82 16.09 9.08
C ASN A 92 -13.32 14.64 9.19
N GLY A 93 -12.52 13.66 8.75
CA GLY A 93 -12.89 12.25 8.73
C GLY A 93 -13.71 11.83 7.51
N ASN A 94 -13.87 12.69 6.50
CA ASN A 94 -14.53 12.31 5.26
C ASN A 94 -13.56 11.55 4.35
N ILE A 95 -14.06 10.57 3.59
CA ILE A 95 -13.26 9.87 2.57
C ILE A 95 -12.70 10.90 1.57
N SER A 96 -11.38 10.86 1.36
CA SER A 96 -10.72 11.68 0.35
C SER A 96 -11.29 11.36 -1.03
N SER A 97 -11.61 12.40 -1.81
CA SER A 97 -12.29 12.25 -3.09
C SER A 97 -11.56 11.37 -4.11
N PHE A 98 -10.25 11.18 -3.95
CA PHE A 98 -9.40 10.36 -4.80
C PHE A 98 -9.14 8.94 -4.26
N SER A 99 -9.47 8.65 -2.99
CA SER A 99 -9.10 7.35 -2.39
C SER A 99 -9.73 6.20 -3.17
N SER A 100 -8.91 5.26 -3.60
CA SER A 100 -9.40 3.99 -4.15
C SER A 100 -10.04 3.14 -3.05
N TYR A 101 -10.93 2.22 -3.47
CA TYR A 101 -11.81 1.44 -2.60
C TYR A 101 -11.94 0.00 -3.10
N GLY A 102 -12.34 -0.93 -2.23
CA GLY A 102 -12.84 -2.25 -2.60
C GLY A 102 -14.36 -2.22 -2.81
N ILE A 103 -15.06 -3.35 -2.83
CA ILE A 103 -14.63 -4.72 -2.53
C ILE A 103 -13.82 -5.31 -3.70
N THR A 104 -12.81 -6.14 -3.41
CA THR A 104 -12.02 -6.88 -4.41
C THR A 104 -12.86 -7.95 -5.12
N ILE A 105 -12.41 -8.47 -6.27
CA ILE A 105 -13.22 -9.44 -7.05
C ILE A 105 -13.55 -10.72 -6.27
N ASP A 106 -12.68 -11.13 -5.35
CA ASP A 106 -12.86 -12.27 -4.46
C ASP A 106 -13.50 -11.88 -3.11
N GLN A 107 -14.21 -10.76 -3.07
CA GLN A 107 -15.07 -10.30 -1.99
C GLN A 107 -14.38 -9.86 -0.70
N ARG A 108 -13.08 -9.53 -0.74
CA ARG A 108 -12.37 -9.00 0.43
C ARG A 108 -12.53 -7.49 0.55
N VAL A 109 -12.76 -7.04 1.78
CA VAL A 109 -12.80 -5.62 2.13
C VAL A 109 -11.38 -5.05 2.05
N LYS A 110 -11.23 -4.02 1.22
CA LYS A 110 -10.05 -3.17 1.10
C LYS A 110 -10.53 -1.73 0.85
N PRO A 111 -9.78 -0.68 1.22
CA PRO A 111 -8.62 -0.70 2.11
C PRO A 111 -8.98 -1.24 3.50
N ASP A 112 -8.00 -1.73 4.25
CA ASP A 112 -8.21 -2.28 5.60
C ASP A 112 -8.40 -1.17 6.64
N VAL A 113 -7.67 -0.06 6.46
CA VAL A 113 -7.69 1.09 7.35
C VAL A 113 -7.62 2.39 6.55
N LEU A 114 -7.95 3.50 7.20
CA LEU A 114 -7.91 4.83 6.62
C LEU A 114 -6.97 5.73 7.44
N ALA A 115 -6.26 6.63 6.76
CA ALA A 115 -5.47 7.66 7.40
C ALA A 115 -5.65 9.01 6.70
N LEU A 116 -5.13 10.07 7.31
CA LEU A 116 -5.07 11.37 6.65
C LEU A 116 -4.32 11.23 5.32
N ALA A 117 -4.98 11.64 4.24
CA ALA A 117 -4.44 11.63 2.90
C ALA A 117 -4.64 12.99 2.20
N THR A 118 -5.46 13.88 2.75
CA THR A 118 -5.73 15.21 2.19
C THR A 118 -5.14 16.28 3.09
N GLY A 119 -4.20 17.05 2.55
CA GLY A 119 -3.51 18.11 3.27
C GLY A 119 -2.46 17.59 4.25
N ASP A 120 -1.85 16.44 3.97
CA ASP A 120 -0.77 15.88 4.78
C ASP A 120 0.41 16.84 4.83
N ALA A 121 1.03 16.99 6.00
CA ALA A 121 2.24 17.78 6.15
C ALA A 121 3.44 17.01 5.57
N LEU A 122 4.17 17.65 4.65
CA LEU A 122 5.30 17.05 3.94
C LEU A 122 6.55 17.89 4.09
N VAL A 123 7.70 17.23 3.98
CA VAL A 123 9.01 17.87 3.85
C VAL A 123 9.57 17.52 2.48
N SER A 124 9.85 18.52 1.65
CA SER A 124 10.46 18.33 0.34
C SER A 124 11.96 18.05 0.44
N LEU A 125 12.57 17.61 -0.66
CA LEU A 125 14.00 17.23 -0.71
C LEU A 125 14.96 18.38 -0.35
N ASN A 126 14.53 19.64 -0.50
CA ASN A 126 15.28 20.82 -0.07
C ASN A 126 14.97 21.27 1.37
N GLY A 127 14.24 20.45 2.14
CA GLY A 127 13.89 20.73 3.54
C GLY A 127 12.72 21.71 3.73
N ALA A 128 12.04 22.14 2.67
CA ALA A 128 10.89 23.02 2.79
C ALA A 128 9.65 22.25 3.28
N PHE A 129 8.84 22.91 4.11
CA PHE A 129 7.57 22.37 4.55
C PHE A 129 6.48 22.69 3.52
N GLY A 130 5.58 21.74 3.30
CA GLY A 130 4.43 21.90 2.45
C GLY A 130 3.30 20.97 2.87
N SER A 131 2.27 20.92 2.03
CA SER A 131 1.23 19.91 2.14
C SER A 131 1.01 19.17 0.82
N GLY A 132 0.50 17.95 0.92
CA GLY A 132 0.19 17.13 -0.24
C GLY A 132 -1.07 16.30 -0.04
N ASN A 133 -1.53 15.72 -1.15
CA ASN A 133 -2.69 14.84 -1.17
C ASN A 133 -2.29 13.50 -1.79
N GLY A 134 -2.62 12.39 -1.12
CA GLY A 134 -2.44 11.06 -1.67
C GLY A 134 -2.42 9.98 -0.59
N THR A 135 -3.00 8.82 -0.90
CA THR A 135 -2.87 7.61 -0.08
C THR A 135 -1.40 7.18 0.08
N SER A 136 -0.53 7.61 -0.83
CA SER A 136 0.92 7.50 -0.76
C SER A 136 1.55 8.17 0.47
N PHE A 137 0.89 9.19 1.05
CA PHE A 137 1.31 9.86 2.27
C PHE A 137 0.64 9.27 3.52
N ALA A 138 -0.60 8.80 3.39
CA ALA A 138 -1.31 8.04 4.43
C ALA A 138 -0.60 6.73 4.81
N SER A 139 -0.15 5.98 3.81
CA SER A 139 0.47 4.66 3.96
C SER A 139 1.70 4.65 4.88
N PRO A 140 2.73 5.51 4.69
CA PRO A 140 3.92 5.51 5.55
C PRO A 140 3.63 5.95 6.99
N VAL A 141 2.63 6.82 7.21
CA VAL A 141 2.19 7.21 8.56
C VAL A 141 1.65 6.00 9.31
N LEU A 142 0.79 5.21 8.65
CA LEU A 142 0.26 3.98 9.22
C LEU A 142 1.31 2.89 9.38
N CYS A 143 2.25 2.79 8.44
CA CYS A 143 3.41 1.89 8.56
C CYS A 143 4.23 2.19 9.81
N GLY A 144 4.52 3.48 10.08
CA GLY A 144 5.22 3.89 11.30
C GLY A 144 4.44 3.53 12.57
N LEU A 145 3.14 3.84 12.61
CA LEU A 145 2.27 3.49 13.74
C LEU A 145 2.25 1.98 14.00
N ALA A 146 2.03 1.17 12.96
CA ALA A 146 1.95 -0.27 13.07
C ALA A 146 3.30 -0.89 13.47
N THR A 147 4.43 -0.33 12.99
CA THR A 147 5.77 -0.74 13.42
C THR A 147 5.99 -0.47 14.91
N CYS A 148 5.59 0.71 15.40
CA CYS A 148 5.66 1.03 16.83
C CYS A 148 4.82 0.07 17.67
N LEU A 149 3.61 -0.28 17.20
CA LEU A 149 2.73 -1.24 17.89
C LEU A 149 3.35 -2.65 17.92
N ALA A 150 3.90 -3.11 16.80
CA ALA A 150 4.54 -4.43 16.69
C ALA A 150 5.80 -4.56 17.58
N GLY A 151 6.51 -3.45 17.83
CA GLY A 151 7.67 -3.40 18.71
C GLY A 151 7.35 -3.37 20.21
N LEU A 152 6.07 -3.28 20.62
CA LEU A 152 5.70 -3.29 22.03
C LEU A 152 5.91 -4.70 22.62
N PRO A 153 6.53 -4.82 23.82
CA PRO A 153 6.61 -6.09 24.51
C PRO A 153 5.19 -6.61 24.76
N GLN A 154 4.91 -7.82 24.28
CA GLN A 154 3.69 -8.53 24.65
C GLN A 154 3.80 -8.87 26.13
N THR A 155 3.09 -8.14 26.99
CA THR A 155 2.97 -8.50 28.40
C THR A 155 2.09 -9.75 28.46
N GLU A 156 2.70 -10.88 28.83
CA GLU A 156 1.97 -12.11 29.21
C GLU A 156 1.09 -11.89 30.44
#